data_AF-A0A954MH52-F1
#
_entry.id   AF-A0A954MH52-F1
#
_cell.length_a   1.000
_cell.length_b   1.000
_cell.length_c   1.000
_cell.angle_alpha   90.00
_cell.angle_beta   90.00
_cell.angle_gamma   90.00
#
_symmetry.space_group_name_H-M   'P 1'
#
loop_
_entity.id
_entity.type
_entity.pdbx_description
1 polymer ?
#
loop_
_entity_poly.entity_id
_entity_poly.type
_entity_poly.pdbx_seq_one_letter_code
_entity_poly.pdbx_strand_id
1 'polypeptide(L)'
;MFRTAFWLTLIPVVVASLLGAAPTARAQDAWTPPGWVMNPETAAEYNKREKRLAREAQRSPRPSKSDIDVLKKLVYYYASQLTFPERDNLPKDVRDRFLTELLSGLTSSAAREEMIKIVMGIVPDLLTHPDLVVRENAVLMLVDCSIEPAQLIPATPPKPYDPSHQLLIQIASDSNQDWVVRNAAVLGLQRIARDGKLGNPERSNVAAALIKGMTDAAGEKWWFRFRLVEALGEVDRITLVDGTPVIIESLMDRLTDEKEHFLVRSEAARSISRLPLAGTNVALIMEHVGHLLEQMGRVQAKSPQAPVWRQCFGRVYLSFRPSNESQARRGWGFLYKPGNAKTTAEGLWAVAFPVLKPFVEQAQPPAVPAGQADAIKTWVETTKEATPDRRVVPNGTKTY
;
A
#
# COMPACT_ATOMS: atom_id res chain seq x y z
N MET A 1 -48.01 36.11 -22.38
CA MET A 1 -48.22 37.19 -21.39
C MET A 1 -48.09 36.62 -19.99
N PHE A 2 -47.70 37.48 -19.05
CA PHE A 2 -47.42 37.31 -17.62
C PHE A 2 -48.23 36.30 -16.76
N ARG A 3 -47.51 35.65 -15.81
CA ARG A 3 -47.82 35.41 -14.37
C ARG A 3 -49.07 34.55 -14.00
N THR A 4 -49.17 33.84 -12.87
CA THR A 4 -48.36 33.64 -11.63
C THR A 4 -48.71 32.24 -11.05
N ALA A 5 -47.79 31.44 -10.48
CA ALA A 5 -47.54 31.23 -9.03
C ALA A 5 -48.79 31.05 -8.13
N PHE A 6 -48.88 30.19 -7.10
CA PHE A 6 -47.99 29.26 -6.38
C PHE A 6 -48.75 27.91 -6.18
N TRP A 7 -48.37 26.84 -5.45
CA TRP A 7 -47.31 26.51 -4.46
C TRP A 7 -46.88 25.02 -4.63
N LEU A 8 -45.72 24.63 -4.09
CA LEU A 8 -45.40 23.25 -3.72
C LEU A 8 -44.39 23.26 -2.55
N THR A 9 -44.68 22.54 -1.47
CA THR A 9 -43.86 22.55 -0.23
C THR A 9 -42.63 21.65 -0.37
N LEU A 10 -41.48 22.24 -0.69
CA LEU A 10 -40.18 21.60 -0.60
C LEU A 10 -39.66 21.65 0.85
N ILE A 11 -39.36 20.48 1.41
CA ILE A 11 -38.59 20.35 2.65
C ILE A 11 -37.11 20.59 2.29
N PRO A 12 -36.44 21.63 2.81
CA PRO A 12 -35.01 21.80 2.59
C PRO A 12 -34.24 20.78 3.42
N VAL A 13 -33.55 19.85 2.75
CA VAL A 13 -32.52 19.03 3.38
C VAL A 13 -31.42 19.98 3.86
N VAL A 14 -31.28 20.12 5.19
CA VAL A 14 -30.18 20.86 5.80
C VAL A 14 -28.90 20.06 5.58
N VAL A 15 -28.23 20.32 4.47
CA VAL A 15 -26.81 19.98 4.30
C VAL A 15 -26.03 20.94 5.17
N ALA A 16 -25.93 20.62 6.46
CA ALA A 16 -25.05 21.31 7.38
C ALA A 16 -23.61 21.02 6.94
N SER A 17 -23.00 21.99 6.26
CA SER A 17 -21.61 21.94 5.85
C SER A 17 -20.72 21.82 7.10
N LEU A 18 -20.28 20.59 7.41
CA LEU A 18 -19.13 20.34 8.27
C LEU A 18 -17.83 20.70 7.53
N LEU A 19 -17.76 21.97 7.10
CA LEU A 19 -16.50 22.70 7.02
C LEU A 19 -16.05 22.90 8.47
N GLY A 20 -15.42 21.87 9.04
CA GLY A 20 -14.62 22.04 10.24
C GLY A 20 -13.68 23.21 10.00
N ALA A 21 -13.66 24.17 10.94
CA ALA A 21 -12.84 25.35 10.82
C ALA A 21 -11.42 24.93 10.42
N ALA A 22 -10.89 25.54 9.34
CA ALA A 22 -9.52 25.30 8.92
C ALA A 22 -8.62 25.46 10.16
N PRO A 23 -7.73 24.50 10.47
CA PRO A 23 -6.90 24.59 11.66
C PRO A 23 -6.18 25.93 11.60
N THR A 24 -6.48 26.79 12.58
CA THR A 24 -5.87 28.12 12.70
C THR A 24 -4.38 27.95 12.55
N ALA A 25 -3.81 28.58 11.51
CA ALA A 25 -2.43 28.36 11.15
C ALA A 25 -1.56 28.52 12.39
N ARG A 26 -0.92 27.42 12.81
CA ARG A 26 0.31 27.56 13.61
C ARG A 26 1.16 28.52 12.80
N ALA A 27 1.63 29.59 13.45
CA ALA A 27 2.57 30.51 12.84
C ALA A 27 3.65 29.65 12.16
N GLN A 28 3.81 29.84 10.85
CA GLN A 28 4.82 29.10 10.11
C GLN A 28 6.16 29.53 10.68
N ASP A 29 6.75 28.69 11.54
CA ASP A 29 8.19 28.69 11.74
C ASP A 29 8.78 28.61 10.33
N ALA A 30 9.42 29.71 9.90
CA ALA A 30 9.82 29.87 8.52
C ALA A 30 10.82 28.76 8.18
N TRP A 31 10.34 27.76 7.45
CA TRP A 31 11.12 26.58 7.10
C TRP A 31 12.41 27.05 6.45
N THR A 32 13.50 26.83 7.17
CA THR A 32 14.81 27.33 6.78
C THR A 32 15.34 26.39 5.71
N PRO A 33 15.45 26.82 4.45
CA PRO A 33 15.86 25.92 3.39
C PRO A 33 17.27 25.40 3.68
N PRO A 34 17.51 24.07 3.66
CA PRO A 34 18.85 23.52 3.75
C PRO A 34 19.79 24.14 2.73
N GLY A 35 21.08 24.24 3.04
CA GLY A 35 22.08 24.86 2.16
C GLY A 35 22.28 24.19 0.78
N TRP A 36 21.60 23.07 0.51
CA TRP A 36 21.54 22.45 -0.82
C TRP A 36 20.40 22.95 -1.71
N VAL A 37 19.40 23.66 -1.15
CA VAL A 37 18.24 24.15 -1.89
C VAL A 37 18.65 25.31 -2.78
N MET A 38 18.52 25.11 -4.09
CA MET A 38 18.78 26.12 -5.11
C MET A 38 17.61 27.10 -5.19
N ASN A 39 17.88 28.41 -5.21
CA ASN A 39 16.86 29.40 -5.59
C ASN A 39 16.49 29.27 -7.09
N PRO A 40 15.38 29.87 -7.56
CA PRO A 40 14.93 29.74 -8.95
C PRO A 40 15.97 30.17 -9.99
N GLU A 41 16.78 31.20 -9.70
CA GLU A 41 17.84 31.70 -10.57
C GLU A 41 18.97 30.66 -10.72
N THR A 42 19.49 30.15 -9.60
CA THR A 42 20.53 29.10 -9.56
C THR A 42 20.06 27.83 -10.27
N ALA A 43 18.79 27.44 -10.06
CA ALA A 43 18.21 26.30 -10.76
C ALA A 43 18.11 26.54 -12.28
N ALA A 44 17.75 27.76 -12.71
CA ALA A 44 17.71 28.13 -14.13
C ALA A 44 19.12 28.14 -14.77
N GLU A 45 20.15 28.60 -14.05
CA GLU A 45 21.54 28.52 -14.51
C GLU A 45 22.05 27.08 -14.62
N TYR A 46 21.78 26.25 -13.60
CA TYR A 46 22.13 24.83 -13.60
C TYR A 46 21.55 24.12 -14.83
N ASN A 47 20.26 24.31 -15.11
CA ASN A 47 19.58 23.70 -16.25
C ASN A 47 20.16 24.14 -17.61
N LYS A 48 20.68 25.38 -17.72
CA LYS A 48 21.32 25.90 -18.94
C LYS A 48 22.75 25.38 -19.14
N ARG A 49 23.54 25.26 -18.07
CA ARG A 49 25.01 25.03 -18.17
C ARG A 49 25.45 23.63 -17.75
N GLU A 50 25.01 23.16 -16.60
CA GLU A 50 25.57 21.95 -15.97
C GLU A 50 24.87 20.66 -16.39
N LYS A 51 23.65 20.74 -16.94
CA LYS A 51 22.88 19.57 -17.39
C LYS A 51 23.58 18.69 -18.45
N ARG A 52 24.56 19.23 -19.20
CA ARG A 52 25.40 18.41 -20.10
C ARG A 52 26.37 17.52 -19.31
N LEU A 53 27.07 18.09 -18.33
CA LEU A 53 28.00 17.36 -17.45
C LEU A 53 27.27 16.28 -16.65
N ALA A 54 26.04 16.58 -16.21
CA ALA A 54 25.21 15.60 -15.51
C ALA A 54 24.87 14.37 -16.38
N ARG A 55 24.65 14.54 -17.68
CA ARG A 55 24.43 13.42 -18.63
C ARG A 55 25.70 12.61 -18.88
N GLU A 56 26.87 13.22 -18.79
CA GLU A 56 28.16 12.53 -18.88
C GLU A 56 28.40 11.69 -17.62
N ALA A 57 28.23 12.30 -16.44
CA ALA A 57 28.31 11.61 -15.14
C ALA A 57 27.28 10.46 -15.00
N GLN A 58 26.04 10.64 -15.47
CA GLN A 58 25.01 9.59 -15.50
C GLN A 58 25.44 8.35 -16.29
N ARG A 59 26.20 8.52 -17.37
CA ARG A 59 26.68 7.42 -18.22
C ARG A 59 27.89 6.71 -17.64
N SER A 60 28.58 7.29 -16.66
CA SER A 60 29.79 6.72 -16.06
C SER A 60 29.48 5.37 -15.39
N PRO A 61 30.09 4.24 -15.82
CA PRO A 61 29.87 2.94 -15.19
C PRO A 61 30.57 2.83 -13.83
N ARG A 62 31.46 3.77 -13.50
CA ARG A 62 32.15 3.92 -12.22
C ARG A 62 32.32 5.42 -11.93
N PRO A 63 31.28 6.08 -11.39
CA PRO A 63 31.31 7.51 -11.10
C PRO A 63 32.53 7.88 -10.24
N SER A 64 33.35 8.79 -10.75
CA SER A 64 34.41 9.45 -10.00
C SER A 64 33.82 10.38 -8.93
N LYS A 65 34.65 10.86 -7.99
CA LYS A 65 34.19 11.85 -7.00
C LYS A 65 33.57 13.10 -7.67
N SER A 66 34.18 13.59 -8.75
CA SER A 66 33.64 14.69 -9.55
C SER A 66 32.32 14.35 -10.24
N ASP A 67 32.14 13.12 -10.74
CA ASP A 67 30.85 12.68 -11.28
C ASP A 67 29.77 12.68 -10.19
N ILE A 68 30.09 12.16 -9.01
CA ILE A 68 29.18 12.13 -7.85
C ILE A 68 28.79 13.55 -7.41
N ASP A 69 29.72 14.50 -7.38
CA ASP A 69 29.43 15.90 -7.06
C ASP A 69 28.48 16.54 -8.10
N VAL A 70 28.59 16.19 -9.38
CA VAL A 70 27.67 16.64 -10.45
C VAL A 70 26.30 15.96 -10.33
N LEU A 71 26.26 14.65 -10.07
CA LEU A 71 25.01 13.90 -9.82
C LEU A 71 24.28 14.42 -8.58
N LYS A 72 25.03 14.83 -7.55
CA LYS A 72 24.52 15.47 -6.33
C LYS A 72 23.82 16.79 -6.65
N LYS A 73 24.45 17.67 -7.45
CA LYS A 73 23.79 18.88 -7.94
C LYS A 73 22.54 18.60 -8.78
N LEU A 74 22.53 17.52 -9.58
CA LEU A 74 21.34 17.13 -10.35
C LEU A 74 20.17 16.75 -9.44
N VAL A 75 20.41 15.93 -8.42
CA VAL A 75 19.38 15.57 -7.42
C VAL A 75 18.91 16.82 -6.67
N TYR A 76 19.83 17.68 -6.24
CA TYR A 76 19.51 18.96 -5.58
C TYR A 76 18.65 19.88 -6.45
N TYR A 77 18.95 19.99 -7.74
CA TYR A 77 18.14 20.76 -8.69
C TYR A 77 16.68 20.29 -8.75
N TYR A 78 16.45 18.97 -8.88
CA TYR A 78 15.08 18.43 -8.89
C TYR A 78 14.40 18.55 -7.52
N ALA A 79 15.10 18.26 -6.43
CA ALA A 79 14.55 18.38 -5.08
C ALA A 79 14.18 19.83 -4.72
N SER A 80 15.00 20.81 -5.09
CA SER A 80 14.70 22.24 -4.90
C SER A 80 13.45 22.66 -5.66
N GLN A 81 13.24 22.11 -6.86
CA GLN A 81 12.03 22.39 -7.64
C GLN A 81 10.73 21.84 -7.05
N LEU A 82 10.80 20.93 -6.07
CA LEU A 82 9.63 20.54 -5.28
C LEU A 82 9.20 21.66 -4.33
N THR A 83 10.12 22.51 -3.85
CA THR A 83 9.87 23.53 -2.83
C THR A 83 9.52 24.91 -3.39
N PHE A 84 9.38 25.07 -4.71
CA PHE A 84 9.12 26.37 -5.33
C PHE A 84 7.63 26.73 -5.26
N PRO A 85 7.26 27.93 -4.78
CA PRO A 85 5.87 28.28 -4.46
C PRO A 85 4.97 28.54 -5.69
N GLU A 86 5.55 28.92 -6.83
CA GLU A 86 4.82 29.39 -8.05
C GLU A 86 4.24 28.23 -8.91
N ARG A 87 3.76 27.16 -8.28
CA ARG A 87 3.70 25.82 -8.91
C ARG A 87 2.39 25.06 -8.69
N ASP A 88 1.29 25.67 -9.15
CA ASP A 88 -0.12 25.22 -9.02
C ASP A 88 -0.43 23.74 -9.32
N ASN A 89 0.41 23.01 -10.07
CA ASN A 89 0.20 21.59 -10.42
C ASN A 89 1.46 20.69 -10.31
N LEU A 90 2.57 21.22 -9.77
CA LEU A 90 3.90 20.90 -10.31
C LEU A 90 4.87 20.00 -9.50
N PRO A 91 4.65 19.60 -8.22
CA PRO A 91 5.55 18.65 -7.54
C PRO A 91 5.64 17.29 -8.25
N LYS A 92 4.52 16.80 -8.81
CA LYS A 92 4.48 15.53 -9.55
C LYS A 92 5.31 15.58 -10.84
N ASP A 93 5.18 16.64 -11.63
CA ASP A 93 5.94 16.81 -12.89
C ASP A 93 7.45 16.93 -12.66
N VAL A 94 7.88 17.42 -11.50
CA VAL A 94 9.30 17.44 -11.09
C VAL A 94 9.78 16.03 -10.79
N ARG A 95 9.05 15.30 -9.94
CA ARG A 95 9.35 13.90 -9.60
C ARG A 95 9.38 13.02 -10.84
N ASP A 96 8.37 13.09 -11.70
CA ASP A 96 8.24 12.23 -12.88
C ASP A 96 9.37 12.52 -13.90
N ARG A 97 9.82 13.78 -14.04
CA ARG A 97 11.02 14.13 -14.83
C ARG A 97 12.32 13.61 -14.21
N PHE A 98 12.47 13.73 -12.89
CA PHE A 98 13.62 13.16 -12.18
C PHE A 98 13.71 11.64 -12.36
N LEU A 99 12.60 10.93 -12.14
CA LEU A 99 12.50 9.49 -12.32
C LEU A 99 12.76 9.08 -13.78
N THR A 100 12.32 9.87 -14.76
CA THR A 100 12.62 9.63 -16.17
C THR A 100 14.12 9.70 -16.47
N GLU A 101 14.86 10.63 -15.86
CA GLU A 101 16.32 10.71 -16.02
C GLU A 101 17.04 9.63 -15.19
N LEU A 102 16.61 9.35 -13.97
CA LEU A 102 17.15 8.30 -13.10
C LEU A 102 17.02 6.90 -13.71
N LEU A 103 15.82 6.56 -14.23
CA LEU A 103 15.48 5.26 -14.81
C LEU A 103 15.78 5.17 -16.31
N SER A 104 16.35 6.21 -16.92
CA SER A 104 16.82 6.19 -18.30
C SER A 104 17.80 5.05 -18.54
N GLY A 105 17.72 4.41 -19.71
CA GLY A 105 18.72 3.45 -20.19
C GLY A 105 20.10 4.07 -20.44
N LEU A 106 20.21 5.41 -20.43
CA LEU A 106 21.48 6.13 -20.48
C LEU A 106 22.16 6.25 -19.11
N THR A 107 21.42 6.06 -18.02
CA THR A 107 21.94 6.18 -16.66
C THR A 107 22.48 4.82 -16.21
N SER A 108 23.76 4.76 -15.87
CA SER A 108 24.43 3.53 -15.43
C SER A 108 23.87 3.06 -14.09
N SER A 109 23.98 1.76 -13.79
CA SER A 109 23.52 1.23 -12.49
C SER A 109 24.25 1.89 -11.31
N ALA A 110 25.54 2.20 -11.46
CA ALA A 110 26.35 2.83 -10.42
C ALA A 110 25.97 4.31 -10.21
N ALA A 111 25.80 5.07 -11.30
CA ALA A 111 25.34 6.46 -11.21
C ALA A 111 23.93 6.55 -10.62
N ARG A 112 23.05 5.61 -10.97
CA ARG A 112 21.70 5.49 -10.42
C ARG A 112 21.73 5.23 -8.91
N GLU A 113 22.58 4.30 -8.45
CA GLU A 113 22.75 4.01 -7.03
C GLU A 113 23.23 5.24 -6.24
N GLU A 114 24.24 5.97 -6.74
CA GLU A 114 24.72 7.19 -6.08
C GLU A 114 23.64 8.28 -6.04
N MET A 115 22.90 8.50 -7.13
CA MET A 115 21.76 9.43 -7.13
C MET A 115 20.70 9.05 -6.08
N ILE A 116 20.43 7.76 -5.87
CA ILE A 116 19.46 7.28 -4.88
C ILE A 116 20.00 7.45 -3.45
N LYS A 117 21.29 7.23 -3.20
CA LYS A 117 21.95 7.55 -1.91
C LYS A 117 21.81 9.04 -1.59
N ILE A 118 21.99 9.92 -2.58
CA ILE A 118 21.79 11.36 -2.41
C ILE A 118 20.32 11.68 -2.10
N VAL A 119 19.36 11.07 -2.80
CA VAL A 119 17.92 11.19 -2.48
C VAL A 119 17.62 10.78 -1.03
N MET A 120 18.14 9.64 -0.57
CA MET A 120 17.99 9.20 0.82
C MET A 120 18.56 10.20 1.83
N GLY A 121 19.63 10.92 1.48
CA GLY A 121 20.22 11.96 2.33
C GLY A 121 19.39 13.25 2.45
N ILE A 122 18.59 13.60 1.45
CA ILE A 122 17.80 14.86 1.43
C ILE A 122 16.32 14.71 1.81
N VAL A 123 15.77 13.51 1.73
CA VAL A 123 14.36 13.26 2.11
C VAL A 123 14.08 13.64 3.56
N PRO A 124 14.95 13.37 4.56
CA PRO A 124 14.76 13.84 5.94
C PRO A 124 14.57 15.36 6.05
N ASP A 125 15.36 16.15 5.30
CA ASP A 125 15.21 17.61 5.29
C ASP A 125 13.88 18.04 4.68
N LEU A 126 13.48 17.44 3.55
CA LEU A 126 12.21 17.72 2.87
C LEU A 126 11.00 17.36 3.73
N LEU A 127 11.10 16.37 4.62
CA LEU A 127 10.05 15.98 5.57
C LEU A 127 9.78 17.03 6.66
N THR A 128 10.63 18.05 6.80
CA THR A 128 10.39 19.22 7.67
C THR A 128 9.63 20.35 6.97
N HIS A 129 9.40 20.25 5.66
CA HIS A 129 8.74 21.31 4.87
C HIS A 129 7.25 21.47 5.28
N PRO A 130 6.73 22.71 5.41
CA PRO A 130 5.38 22.95 5.93
C PRO A 130 4.29 22.42 4.99
N ASP A 131 4.51 22.53 3.67
CA ASP A 131 3.60 21.99 2.66
C ASP A 131 3.63 20.45 2.65
N LEU A 132 2.45 19.86 2.81
CA LEU A 132 2.20 18.43 2.73
C LEU A 132 2.57 17.83 1.35
N VAL A 133 2.30 18.55 0.26
CA VAL A 133 2.51 18.06 -1.11
C VAL A 133 4.01 17.87 -1.38
N VAL A 134 4.86 18.74 -0.84
CA VAL A 134 6.32 18.63 -0.90
C VAL A 134 6.80 17.39 -0.14
N ARG A 135 6.31 17.19 1.09
CA ARG A 135 6.63 16.02 1.92
C ARG A 135 6.21 14.72 1.27
N GLU A 136 4.98 14.64 0.74
CA GLU A 136 4.49 13.46 0.02
C GLU A 136 5.35 13.17 -1.22
N ASN A 137 5.65 14.18 -2.05
CA ASN A 137 6.43 13.97 -3.27
C ASN A 137 7.89 13.62 -2.99
N ALA A 138 8.48 14.09 -1.89
CA ALA A 138 9.80 13.65 -1.43
C ALA A 138 9.82 12.15 -1.09
N VAL A 139 8.78 11.66 -0.39
CA VAL A 139 8.65 10.22 -0.09
C VAL A 139 8.34 9.42 -1.35
N LEU A 140 7.45 9.88 -2.24
CA LEU A 140 7.16 9.19 -3.49
C LEU A 140 8.39 9.12 -4.41
N MET A 141 9.23 10.16 -4.43
CA MET A 141 10.53 10.14 -5.11
C MET A 141 11.41 8.99 -4.58
N LEU A 142 11.48 8.78 -3.26
CA LEU A 142 12.20 7.66 -2.64
C LEU A 142 11.56 6.30 -2.94
N VAL A 143 10.23 6.22 -2.96
CA VAL A 143 9.43 5.00 -3.23
C VAL A 143 9.63 4.49 -4.66
N ASP A 144 9.69 5.40 -5.63
CA ASP A 144 9.81 5.08 -7.06
C ASP A 144 11.27 4.87 -7.51
N CYS A 145 12.25 5.25 -6.68
CA CYS A 145 13.66 4.92 -6.90
C CYS A 145 13.86 3.40 -7.09
N SER A 146 14.61 3.03 -8.12
CA SER A 146 14.81 1.65 -8.54
C SER A 146 16.27 1.46 -8.95
N ILE A 147 16.89 0.34 -8.63
CA ILE A 147 18.29 0.08 -9.04
C ILE A 147 18.35 -0.48 -10.48
N GLU A 148 17.37 -1.30 -10.85
CA GLU A 148 17.18 -1.82 -12.20
C GLU A 148 15.81 -1.32 -12.73
N PRO A 149 15.75 -0.70 -13.92
CA PRO A 149 14.48 -0.28 -14.52
C PRO A 149 13.66 -1.51 -14.96
N ALA A 150 12.36 -1.31 -15.19
CA ALA A 150 11.49 -2.37 -15.70
C ALA A 150 11.96 -2.83 -17.08
N GLN A 151 11.95 -4.14 -17.34
CA GLN A 151 12.19 -4.67 -18.69
C GLN A 151 10.86 -5.08 -19.29
N LEU A 152 10.65 -4.77 -20.57
CA LEU A 152 9.44 -5.14 -21.30
C LEU A 152 9.48 -6.60 -21.78
N ILE A 153 10.69 -7.11 -22.08
CA ILE A 153 10.93 -8.45 -22.65
C ILE A 153 12.17 -9.06 -21.99
N PRO A 154 12.02 -10.09 -21.12
CA PRO A 154 10.78 -10.54 -20.51
C PRO A 154 10.20 -9.45 -19.59
N ALA A 155 8.87 -9.44 -19.43
CA ALA A 155 8.19 -8.48 -18.56
C ALA A 155 8.62 -8.66 -17.09
N THR A 156 9.49 -7.78 -16.61
CA THR A 156 10.01 -7.79 -15.23
C THR A 156 9.78 -6.43 -14.57
N PRO A 157 9.30 -6.41 -13.31
CA PRO A 157 9.06 -5.17 -12.59
C PRO A 157 10.38 -4.44 -12.28
N PRO A 158 10.36 -3.11 -12.10
CA PRO A 158 11.54 -2.35 -11.72
C PRO A 158 11.97 -2.76 -10.32
N LYS A 159 13.23 -3.17 -10.15
CA LYS A 159 13.76 -3.62 -8.86
C LYS A 159 13.98 -2.41 -7.94
N PRO A 160 13.32 -2.34 -6.78
CA PRO A 160 13.47 -1.20 -5.86
C PRO A 160 14.88 -1.12 -5.27
N TYR A 161 15.21 0.02 -4.66
CA TYR A 161 16.46 0.14 -3.91
C TYR A 161 16.29 -0.38 -2.47
N ASP A 162 16.62 -1.65 -2.26
CA ASP A 162 16.40 -2.36 -0.99
C ASP A 162 16.84 -1.59 0.29
N PRO A 163 17.99 -0.88 0.34
CA PRO A 163 18.41 -0.13 1.54
C PRO A 163 17.46 1.00 1.98
N SER A 164 16.58 1.51 1.10
CA SER A 164 15.63 2.58 1.50
C SER A 164 14.58 2.13 2.50
N HIS A 165 14.40 0.81 2.71
CA HIS A 165 13.44 0.29 3.69
C HIS A 165 13.64 0.86 5.10
N GLN A 166 14.87 1.15 5.51
CA GLN A 166 15.16 1.70 6.84
C GLN A 166 14.55 3.09 7.03
N LEU A 167 14.76 3.98 6.06
CA LEU A 167 14.19 5.32 6.06
C LEU A 167 12.65 5.27 5.89
N LEU A 168 12.14 4.37 5.04
CA LEU A 168 10.70 4.17 4.88
C LEU A 168 10.02 3.64 6.15
N ILE A 169 10.67 2.76 6.93
CA ILE A 169 10.20 2.34 8.27
C ILE A 169 10.11 3.53 9.22
N GLN A 170 11.15 4.39 9.26
CA GLN A 170 11.16 5.59 10.10
C GLN A 170 9.99 6.51 9.74
N ILE A 171 9.81 6.81 8.46
CA ILE A 171 8.73 7.70 7.97
C ILE A 171 7.34 7.11 8.24
N ALA A 172 7.13 5.82 8.01
CA ALA A 172 5.84 5.16 8.28
C ALA A 172 5.50 5.14 9.78
N SER A 173 6.52 5.12 10.65
CA SER A 173 6.40 5.07 12.11
C SER A 173 6.34 6.44 12.79
N ASP A 174 6.74 7.52 12.10
CA ASP A 174 6.73 8.88 12.67
C ASP A 174 5.30 9.44 12.77
N SER A 175 4.80 9.50 14.01
CA SER A 175 3.50 10.10 14.35
C SER A 175 3.38 11.60 14.08
N ASN A 176 4.50 12.30 13.83
CA ASN A 176 4.49 13.71 13.48
C ASN A 176 4.25 13.94 11.98
N GLN A 177 4.42 12.91 11.14
CA GLN A 177 4.09 12.98 9.72
C GLN A 177 2.59 12.79 9.48
N ASP A 178 2.07 13.49 8.48
CA ASP A 178 0.69 13.28 8.04
C ASP A 178 0.50 11.88 7.47
N TRP A 179 -0.69 11.33 7.65
CA TRP A 179 -1.14 10.04 7.15
C TRP A 179 -0.86 9.80 5.67
N VAL A 180 -0.92 10.84 4.83
CA VAL A 180 -0.60 10.76 3.41
C VAL A 180 0.89 10.42 3.20
N VAL A 181 1.79 11.10 3.93
CA VAL A 181 3.24 10.88 3.89
C VAL A 181 3.59 9.49 4.43
N ARG A 182 2.97 9.10 5.56
CA ARG A 182 3.14 7.76 6.15
C ARG A 182 2.65 6.66 5.20
N ASN A 183 1.51 6.86 4.53
CA ASN A 183 0.96 5.94 3.54
C ASN A 183 1.84 5.82 2.28
N ALA A 184 2.45 6.91 1.81
CA ALA A 184 3.46 6.87 0.76
C ALA A 184 4.67 6.01 1.18
N ALA A 185 5.12 6.12 2.43
CA ALA A 185 6.20 5.27 2.93
C ALA A 185 5.80 3.78 2.99
N VAL A 186 4.58 3.46 3.43
CA VAL A 186 4.05 2.07 3.43
C VAL A 186 3.96 1.50 2.01
N LEU A 187 3.60 2.30 0.99
CA LEU A 187 3.66 1.87 -0.42
C LEU A 187 5.09 1.49 -0.85
N GLY A 188 6.11 2.22 -0.38
CA GLY A 188 7.52 1.86 -0.56
C GLY A 188 7.88 0.53 0.10
N LEU A 189 7.48 0.34 1.37
CA LEU A 189 7.70 -0.91 2.10
C LEU A 189 7.03 -2.11 1.40
N GLN A 190 5.78 -1.96 0.95
CA GLN A 190 5.06 -2.95 0.16
C GLN A 190 5.84 -3.33 -1.11
N ARG A 191 6.33 -2.33 -1.86
CA ARG A 191 7.09 -2.53 -3.09
C ARG A 191 8.40 -3.28 -2.83
N ILE A 192 9.16 -2.87 -1.81
CA ILE A 192 10.43 -3.50 -1.45
C ILE A 192 10.21 -4.94 -0.94
N ALA A 193 9.16 -5.19 -0.16
CA ALA A 193 8.81 -6.52 0.31
C ALA A 193 8.50 -7.49 -0.87
N ARG A 194 7.73 -7.01 -1.87
CA ARG A 194 7.29 -7.79 -3.03
C ARG A 194 8.35 -8.00 -4.11
N ASP A 195 9.10 -6.96 -4.45
CA ASP A 195 9.97 -6.91 -5.65
C ASP A 195 11.46 -6.76 -5.31
N GLY A 196 11.79 -6.47 -4.04
CA GLY A 196 13.15 -6.32 -3.53
C GLY A 196 13.78 -7.62 -3.02
N LYS A 197 15.09 -7.58 -2.74
CA LYS A 197 15.89 -8.73 -2.27
C LYS A 197 16.23 -8.62 -0.78
N LEU A 198 15.25 -8.23 0.04
CA LEU A 198 15.38 -8.19 1.50
C LEU A 198 15.71 -9.57 2.08
N GLY A 199 16.68 -9.61 2.99
CA GLY A 199 16.99 -10.76 3.82
C GLY A 199 15.97 -10.97 4.94
N ASN A 200 16.19 -12.03 5.73
CA ASN A 200 15.28 -12.39 6.82
C ASN A 200 15.17 -11.28 7.89
N PRO A 201 16.25 -10.66 8.39
CA PRO A 201 16.17 -9.58 9.37
C PRO A 201 15.39 -8.36 8.84
N GLU A 202 15.66 -7.93 7.61
CA GLU A 202 15.03 -6.75 7.02
C GLU A 202 13.53 -6.99 6.79
N ARG A 203 13.13 -8.18 6.30
CA ARG A 203 11.71 -8.56 6.18
C ARG A 203 10.99 -8.53 7.53
N SER A 204 11.63 -8.96 8.61
CA SER A 204 11.04 -8.88 9.95
C SER A 204 10.94 -7.45 10.47
N ASN A 205 11.93 -6.59 10.22
CA ASN A 205 11.85 -5.18 10.59
C ASN A 205 10.70 -4.47 9.86
N VAL A 206 10.51 -4.77 8.57
CA VAL A 206 9.34 -4.31 7.80
C VAL A 206 8.04 -4.83 8.40
N ALA A 207 7.92 -6.14 8.68
CA ALA A 207 6.72 -6.72 9.30
C ALA A 207 6.40 -6.06 10.65
N ALA A 208 7.38 -5.93 11.54
CA ALA A 208 7.20 -5.34 12.87
C ALA A 208 6.73 -3.88 12.79
N ALA A 209 7.30 -3.08 11.88
CA ALA A 209 6.87 -1.71 11.65
C ALA A 209 5.43 -1.62 11.12
N LEU A 210 5.05 -2.50 10.18
CA LEU A 210 3.68 -2.56 9.64
C LEU A 210 2.66 -2.99 10.72
N ILE A 211 2.99 -3.99 11.53
CA ILE A 211 2.16 -4.48 12.64
C ILE A 211 1.97 -3.39 13.71
N LYS A 212 3.07 -2.72 14.12
CA LYS A 212 2.99 -1.57 15.02
C LYS A 212 2.10 -0.47 14.43
N GLY A 213 2.26 -0.14 13.15
CA GLY A 213 1.41 0.83 12.46
C GLY A 213 -0.08 0.47 12.47
N MET A 214 -0.44 -0.82 12.38
CA MET A 214 -1.85 -1.24 12.47
C MET A 214 -2.43 -1.10 13.88
N THR A 215 -1.58 -1.22 14.90
CA THR A 215 -1.94 -1.06 16.31
C THR A 215 -2.06 0.42 16.67
N ASP A 216 -1.07 1.23 16.28
CA ASP A 216 -1.08 2.69 16.47
C ASP A 216 -2.32 3.33 15.80
N ALA A 217 -2.76 2.80 14.65
CA ALA A 217 -3.91 3.31 13.90
C ALA A 217 -5.28 2.78 14.37
N ALA A 218 -5.38 2.18 15.56
CA ALA A 218 -6.60 1.62 16.13
C ALA A 218 -7.59 2.73 16.53
N GLY A 219 -8.55 3.02 15.65
CA GLY A 219 -9.55 4.10 15.79
C GLY A 219 -9.55 5.12 14.65
N GLU A 220 -8.56 5.04 13.74
CA GLU A 220 -8.32 6.08 12.73
C GLU A 220 -8.88 5.75 11.33
N LYS A 221 -8.38 6.43 10.31
CA LYS A 221 -8.78 6.30 8.89
C LYS A 221 -8.51 4.88 8.36
N TRP A 222 -9.58 4.12 8.11
CA TRP A 222 -9.53 2.72 7.64
C TRP A 222 -8.64 2.49 6.42
N TRP A 223 -8.47 3.49 5.53
CA TRP A 223 -7.65 3.36 4.33
C TRP A 223 -6.15 3.21 4.62
N PHE A 224 -5.67 3.73 5.77
CA PHE A 224 -4.28 3.55 6.17
C PHE A 224 -4.04 2.14 6.70
N ARG A 225 -4.94 1.63 7.56
CA ARG A 225 -4.94 0.23 8.01
C ARG A 225 -5.07 -0.75 6.83
N PHE A 226 -5.94 -0.45 5.87
CA PHE A 226 -6.03 -1.19 4.60
C PHE A 226 -4.65 -1.29 3.91
N ARG A 227 -3.90 -0.18 3.81
CA ARG A 227 -2.58 -0.17 3.17
C ARG A 227 -1.54 -0.97 3.96
N LEU A 228 -1.55 -0.87 5.28
CA LEU A 228 -0.67 -1.63 6.17
C LEU A 228 -0.92 -3.15 6.05
N VAL A 229 -2.18 -3.56 6.01
CA VAL A 229 -2.60 -4.95 5.76
C VAL A 229 -2.13 -5.43 4.38
N GLU A 230 -2.38 -4.65 3.33
CA GLU A 230 -1.95 -4.97 1.95
C GLU A 230 -0.42 -5.10 1.84
N ALA A 231 0.33 -4.24 2.55
CA ALA A 231 1.79 -4.29 2.62
C ALA A 231 2.31 -5.51 3.38
N LEU A 232 1.67 -5.88 4.49
CA LEU A 232 2.09 -7.01 5.32
C LEU A 232 1.95 -8.35 4.56
N GLY A 233 0.97 -8.47 3.67
CA GLY A 233 0.81 -9.62 2.78
C GLY A 233 1.94 -9.81 1.76
N GLU A 234 2.78 -8.80 1.51
CA GLU A 234 3.91 -8.88 0.57
C GLU A 234 5.24 -9.26 1.24
N VAL A 235 5.28 -9.40 2.58
CA VAL A 235 6.52 -9.63 3.34
C VAL A 235 7.07 -11.06 3.20
N ASP A 236 6.26 -11.99 2.67
CA ASP A 236 6.65 -13.36 2.30
C ASP A 236 7.24 -14.23 3.43
N ARG A 237 6.78 -13.98 4.66
CA ARG A 237 7.10 -14.78 5.86
C ARG A 237 6.00 -14.67 6.91
N ILE A 238 5.98 -15.61 7.86
CA ILE A 238 4.94 -15.69 8.91
C ILE A 238 5.44 -15.39 10.33
N THR A 239 6.75 -15.53 10.57
CA THR A 239 7.40 -15.24 11.86
C THR A 239 8.23 -13.96 11.81
N LEU A 240 8.62 -13.41 12.97
CA LEU A 240 9.71 -12.43 13.11
C LEU A 240 11.08 -13.14 13.28
N VAL A 241 12.18 -12.39 13.46
CA VAL A 241 13.56 -12.95 13.54
C VAL A 241 13.73 -13.91 14.72
N ASP A 242 13.05 -13.60 15.82
CA ASP A 242 12.96 -14.38 17.07
C ASP A 242 12.11 -15.66 16.95
N GLY A 243 11.42 -15.86 15.81
CA GLY A 243 10.49 -16.96 15.59
C GLY A 243 9.03 -16.67 15.96
N THR A 244 8.70 -15.47 16.47
CA THR A 244 7.34 -15.12 16.91
C THR A 244 6.37 -15.06 15.71
N PRO A 245 5.29 -15.86 15.65
CA PRO A 245 4.44 -16.05 14.46
C PRO A 245 3.35 -14.96 14.26
N VAL A 246 3.63 -13.73 14.70
CA VAL A 246 2.67 -12.62 14.84
C VAL A 246 2.11 -12.06 13.52
N ILE A 247 2.71 -12.38 12.36
CA ILE A 247 2.29 -11.81 11.07
C ILE A 247 0.88 -12.30 10.68
N ILE A 248 0.63 -13.61 10.76
CA ILE A 248 -0.69 -14.17 10.46
C ILE A 248 -1.70 -13.79 11.55
N GLU A 249 -1.29 -13.78 12.81
CA GLU A 249 -2.15 -13.36 13.92
C GLU A 249 -2.65 -11.91 13.72
N SER A 250 -1.75 -10.99 13.41
CA SER A 250 -2.11 -9.58 13.14
C SER A 250 -3.07 -9.41 11.96
N LEU A 251 -2.94 -10.24 10.93
CA LEU A 251 -3.88 -10.25 9.81
C LEU A 251 -5.23 -10.88 10.19
N MET A 252 -5.22 -11.93 11.02
CA MET A 252 -6.43 -12.55 11.54
C MET A 252 -7.22 -11.60 12.44
N ASP A 253 -6.54 -10.83 13.31
CA ASP A 253 -7.15 -9.77 14.13
C ASP A 253 -7.79 -8.66 13.30
N ARG A 254 -7.36 -8.45 12.04
CA ARG A 254 -8.01 -7.54 11.09
C ARG A 254 -9.09 -8.22 10.25
N LEU A 255 -9.04 -9.53 10.07
CA LEU A 255 -10.09 -10.32 9.41
C LEU A 255 -11.34 -10.46 10.30
N THR A 256 -11.13 -10.74 11.59
CA THR A 256 -12.19 -11.09 12.54
C THR A 256 -12.83 -9.91 13.25
N ASP A 257 -12.19 -8.73 13.29
CA ASP A 257 -12.78 -7.52 13.88
C ASP A 257 -14.06 -7.07 13.14
N GLU A 258 -15.21 -7.31 13.76
CA GLU A 258 -16.52 -6.94 13.19
C GLU A 258 -16.74 -5.43 13.06
N LYS A 259 -15.99 -4.61 13.80
CA LYS A 259 -16.05 -3.15 13.73
C LYS A 259 -15.14 -2.58 12.63
N GLU A 260 -14.24 -3.38 12.10
CA GLU A 260 -13.33 -2.96 11.04
C GLU A 260 -14.02 -2.90 9.67
N HIS A 261 -13.61 -1.95 8.84
CA HIS A 261 -14.19 -1.74 7.52
C HIS A 261 -13.98 -2.95 6.59
N PHE A 262 -15.03 -3.39 5.90
CA PHE A 262 -15.00 -4.60 5.05
C PHE A 262 -13.86 -4.65 4.01
N LEU A 263 -13.34 -3.51 3.53
CA LEU A 263 -12.15 -3.50 2.67
C LEU A 263 -10.86 -3.93 3.38
N VAL A 264 -10.69 -3.55 4.64
CA VAL A 264 -9.52 -3.97 5.45
C VAL A 264 -9.64 -5.46 5.76
N ARG A 265 -10.83 -5.92 6.19
CA ARG A 265 -11.12 -7.34 6.48
C ARG A 265 -10.91 -8.25 5.25
N SER A 266 -11.42 -7.83 4.09
CA SER A 266 -11.25 -8.59 2.83
C SER A 266 -9.82 -8.53 2.27
N GLU A 267 -9.08 -7.43 2.49
CA GLU A 267 -7.65 -7.41 2.18
C GLU A 267 -6.81 -8.23 3.16
N ALA A 268 -7.24 -8.40 4.41
CA ALA A 268 -6.58 -9.30 5.35
C ALA A 268 -6.70 -10.75 4.87
N ALA A 269 -7.90 -11.20 4.48
CA ALA A 269 -8.11 -12.50 3.84
C ALA A 269 -7.19 -12.71 2.62
N ARG A 270 -7.10 -11.70 1.74
CA ARG A 270 -6.23 -11.73 0.56
C ARG A 270 -4.75 -11.73 0.91
N SER A 271 -4.35 -10.99 1.94
CA SER A 271 -2.96 -10.87 2.38
C SER A 271 -2.45 -12.16 3.03
N ILE A 272 -3.28 -12.82 3.83
CA ILE A 272 -2.99 -14.16 4.38
C ILE A 272 -2.72 -15.15 3.23
N SER A 273 -3.51 -15.12 2.15
CA SER A 273 -3.33 -16.06 1.03
C SER A 273 -2.09 -15.82 0.16
N ARG A 274 -1.40 -14.69 0.32
CA ARG A 274 -0.08 -14.45 -0.27
C ARG A 274 1.03 -15.17 0.50
N LEU A 275 0.93 -15.24 1.83
CA LEU A 275 1.99 -15.73 2.73
C LEU A 275 2.25 -17.26 2.64
N PRO A 276 3.43 -17.74 3.12
CA PRO A 276 3.73 -19.17 3.21
C PRO A 276 3.04 -19.80 4.43
N LEU A 277 1.90 -20.48 4.21
CA LEU A 277 1.02 -21.05 5.25
C LEU A 277 1.51 -22.36 5.89
N ALA A 278 2.82 -22.62 5.91
CA ALA A 278 3.38 -23.84 6.51
C ALA A 278 3.13 -23.84 8.03
N GLY A 279 2.62 -24.95 8.57
CA GLY A 279 2.29 -25.07 9.99
C GLY A 279 1.11 -24.20 10.47
N THR A 280 0.39 -23.55 9.56
CA THR A 280 -0.75 -22.67 9.88
C THR A 280 -2.06 -23.46 9.87
N ASN A 281 -2.99 -23.16 10.79
CA ASN A 281 -4.34 -23.72 10.84
C ASN A 281 -5.22 -23.08 9.73
N VAL A 282 -5.09 -23.60 8.51
CA VAL A 282 -5.83 -23.08 7.34
C VAL A 282 -7.34 -23.31 7.45
N ALA A 283 -7.79 -24.32 8.20
CA ALA A 283 -9.23 -24.54 8.43
C ALA A 283 -9.87 -23.40 9.20
N LEU A 284 -9.23 -22.93 10.28
CA LEU A 284 -9.66 -21.76 11.03
C LEU A 284 -9.64 -20.47 10.19
N ILE A 285 -8.63 -20.29 9.32
CA ILE A 285 -8.59 -19.17 8.38
C ILE A 285 -9.79 -19.24 7.42
N MET A 286 -10.10 -20.41 6.86
CA MET A 286 -11.25 -20.57 5.97
C MET A 286 -12.58 -20.35 6.68
N GLU A 287 -12.75 -20.84 7.92
CA GLU A 287 -13.92 -20.52 8.76
C GLU A 287 -14.15 -19.01 8.87
N HIS A 288 -13.11 -18.24 9.22
CA HIS A 288 -13.22 -16.78 9.36
C HIS A 288 -13.40 -16.04 8.02
N VAL A 289 -12.83 -16.53 6.91
CA VAL A 289 -13.12 -16.01 5.56
C VAL A 289 -14.57 -16.28 5.15
N GLY A 290 -15.11 -17.45 5.51
CA GLY A 290 -16.53 -17.79 5.33
C GLY A 290 -17.45 -16.88 6.15
N HIS A 291 -17.15 -16.68 7.44
CA HIS A 291 -17.87 -15.72 8.29
C HIS A 291 -17.85 -14.29 7.70
N LEU A 292 -16.69 -13.81 7.22
CA LEU A 292 -16.61 -12.50 6.56
C LEU A 292 -17.53 -12.45 5.31
N LEU A 293 -17.52 -13.48 4.48
CA LEU A 293 -18.31 -13.51 3.24
C LEU A 293 -19.82 -13.57 3.51
N GLU A 294 -20.23 -14.30 4.55
CA GLU A 294 -21.60 -14.36 5.05
C GLU A 294 -22.08 -12.98 5.52
N GLN A 295 -21.29 -12.32 6.37
CA GLN A 295 -21.57 -10.97 6.88
C GLN A 295 -21.66 -9.95 5.73
N MET A 296 -20.69 -9.98 4.81
CA MET A 296 -20.70 -9.15 3.60
C MET A 296 -21.95 -9.40 2.74
N GLY A 297 -22.37 -10.66 2.55
CA GLY A 297 -23.57 -11.02 1.80
C GLY A 297 -24.83 -10.42 2.43
N ARG A 298 -25.02 -10.57 3.75
CA ARG A 298 -26.19 -10.03 4.46
C ARG A 298 -26.23 -8.50 4.49
N VAL A 299 -25.08 -7.82 4.57
CA VAL A 299 -25.04 -6.35 4.52
C VAL A 299 -25.21 -5.83 3.08
N GLN A 300 -24.59 -6.49 2.08
CA GLN A 300 -24.75 -6.11 0.68
C GLN A 300 -26.19 -6.27 0.21
N ALA A 301 -26.92 -7.31 0.63
CA ALA A 301 -28.33 -7.50 0.28
C ALA A 301 -29.22 -6.32 0.72
N LYS A 302 -28.84 -5.61 1.80
CA LYS A 302 -29.53 -4.40 2.29
C LYS A 302 -29.14 -3.11 1.55
N SER A 303 -28.03 -3.11 0.81
CA SER A 303 -27.48 -1.93 0.11
C SER A 303 -26.68 -2.35 -1.12
N PRO A 304 -27.30 -3.00 -2.12
CA PRO A 304 -26.57 -3.71 -3.18
C PRO A 304 -25.79 -2.79 -4.11
N GLN A 305 -26.24 -1.55 -4.25
CA GLN A 305 -25.65 -0.53 -5.14
C GLN A 305 -24.44 0.21 -4.54
N ALA A 306 -24.00 -0.10 -3.32
CA ALA A 306 -22.86 0.61 -2.73
C ALA A 306 -21.56 0.24 -3.48
N PRO A 307 -20.75 1.23 -3.94
CA PRO A 307 -19.61 0.99 -4.84
C PRO A 307 -18.47 0.19 -4.20
N VAL A 308 -18.45 0.10 -2.87
CA VAL A 308 -17.45 -0.62 -2.09
C VAL A 308 -17.48 -2.14 -2.34
N TRP A 309 -18.65 -2.71 -2.65
CA TRP A 309 -18.83 -4.16 -2.66
C TRP A 309 -17.99 -4.87 -3.72
N ARG A 310 -17.87 -4.30 -4.93
CA ARG A 310 -17.02 -4.86 -5.99
C ARG A 310 -15.58 -5.05 -5.51
N GLN A 311 -15.06 -4.10 -4.73
CA GLN A 311 -13.72 -4.16 -4.18
C GLN A 311 -13.62 -5.18 -3.02
N CYS A 312 -14.60 -5.24 -2.11
CA CYS A 312 -14.61 -6.23 -1.02
C CYS A 312 -14.70 -7.67 -1.54
N PHE A 313 -15.74 -8.00 -2.31
CA PHE A 313 -15.93 -9.34 -2.87
C PHE A 313 -14.82 -9.69 -3.86
N GLY A 314 -14.32 -8.72 -4.63
CA GLY A 314 -13.14 -8.90 -5.49
C GLY A 314 -11.87 -9.27 -4.72
N ARG A 315 -11.63 -8.70 -3.53
CA ARG A 315 -10.48 -9.06 -2.68
C ARG A 315 -10.65 -10.45 -2.06
N VAL A 316 -11.85 -10.83 -1.63
CA VAL A 316 -12.13 -12.21 -1.19
C VAL A 316 -11.95 -13.21 -2.35
N TYR A 317 -12.44 -12.92 -3.56
CA TYR A 317 -12.18 -13.74 -4.75
C TYR A 317 -10.67 -13.90 -4.99
N LEU A 318 -9.92 -12.80 -4.92
CA LEU A 318 -8.46 -12.81 -5.06
C LEU A 318 -7.72 -13.46 -3.88
N SER A 319 -8.39 -13.75 -2.77
CA SER A 319 -7.82 -14.57 -1.71
C SER A 319 -7.78 -16.05 -2.10
N PHE A 320 -8.68 -16.54 -2.96
CA PHE A 320 -8.67 -17.91 -3.47
C PHE A 320 -7.82 -18.07 -4.74
N ARG A 321 -7.88 -17.10 -5.65
CA ARG A 321 -7.22 -17.16 -6.96
C ARG A 321 -6.31 -15.94 -7.22
N PRO A 322 -5.10 -16.13 -7.80
CA PRO A 322 -4.21 -15.04 -8.18
C PRO A 322 -4.83 -14.19 -9.30
N SER A 323 -4.47 -12.90 -9.36
CA SER A 323 -5.00 -12.01 -10.41
C SER A 323 -4.29 -12.16 -11.77
N ASN A 324 -3.14 -12.84 -11.81
CA ASN A 324 -2.38 -13.10 -13.03
C ASN A 324 -1.41 -14.28 -12.85
N GLU A 325 -0.76 -14.70 -13.94
CA GLU A 325 0.16 -15.84 -13.93
C GLU A 325 1.42 -15.61 -13.05
N SER A 326 1.92 -14.38 -12.95
CA SER A 326 3.07 -14.06 -12.09
C SER A 326 2.78 -14.35 -10.62
N GLN A 327 1.58 -13.98 -10.15
CA GLN A 327 1.10 -14.31 -8.81
C GLN A 327 0.82 -15.82 -8.65
N ALA A 328 0.33 -16.50 -9.69
CA ALA A 328 0.15 -17.95 -9.68
C ALA A 328 1.49 -18.70 -9.49
N ARG A 329 2.55 -18.25 -10.18
CA ARG A 329 3.92 -18.78 -10.02
C ARG A 329 4.51 -18.51 -8.62
N ARG A 330 4.04 -17.47 -7.91
CA ARG A 330 4.36 -17.21 -6.48
C ARG A 330 3.50 -18.03 -5.51
N GLY A 331 2.60 -18.90 -5.98
CA GLY A 331 1.71 -19.68 -5.11
C GLY A 331 0.74 -18.81 -4.31
N TRP A 332 0.32 -17.66 -4.86
CA TRP A 332 -0.67 -16.78 -4.23
C TRP A 332 -2.09 -17.28 -4.47
N GLY A 333 -2.94 -17.15 -3.45
CA GLY A 333 -4.31 -17.65 -3.46
C GLY A 333 -4.41 -19.02 -2.78
N PHE A 334 -5.43 -19.22 -1.94
CA PHE A 334 -5.58 -20.45 -1.15
C PHE A 334 -5.69 -21.72 -2.02
N LEU A 335 -6.30 -21.64 -3.21
CA LEU A 335 -6.40 -22.77 -4.15
C LEU A 335 -5.07 -23.12 -4.86
N TYR A 336 -4.05 -22.27 -4.70
CA TYR A 336 -2.71 -22.42 -5.27
C TYR A 336 -1.66 -22.78 -4.21
N LYS A 337 -2.07 -22.97 -2.94
CA LYS A 337 -1.23 -23.55 -1.89
C LYS A 337 -1.15 -25.08 -2.05
N PRO A 338 -0.08 -25.73 -1.59
CA PRO A 338 0.03 -27.19 -1.60
C PRO A 338 -0.73 -27.85 -0.44
N GLY A 339 -1.06 -29.14 -0.59
CA GLY A 339 -1.59 -30.01 0.47
C GLY A 339 -2.94 -29.55 1.04
N ASN A 340 -3.15 -29.82 2.35
CA ASN A 340 -4.42 -29.60 3.05
C ASN A 340 -4.99 -28.18 2.89
N ALA A 341 -4.12 -27.17 2.76
CA ALA A 341 -4.51 -25.78 2.55
C ALA A 341 -5.41 -25.61 1.31
N LYS A 342 -5.13 -26.36 0.23
CA LYS A 342 -5.95 -26.39 -0.98
C LYS A 342 -7.29 -27.07 -0.73
N THR A 343 -7.27 -28.26 -0.14
CA THR A 343 -8.47 -29.09 0.07
C THR A 343 -9.50 -28.37 0.95
N THR A 344 -9.07 -27.70 2.02
CA THR A 344 -9.99 -26.93 2.86
C THR A 344 -10.52 -25.68 2.13
N ALA A 345 -9.69 -25.03 1.32
CA ALA A 345 -10.10 -23.90 0.50
C ALA A 345 -11.07 -24.29 -0.64
N GLU A 346 -10.93 -25.49 -1.22
CA GLU A 346 -11.87 -26.04 -2.21
C GLU A 346 -13.27 -26.23 -1.62
N GLY A 347 -13.36 -26.65 -0.35
CA GLY A 347 -14.62 -26.77 0.39
C GLY A 347 -15.37 -25.44 0.51
N LEU A 348 -14.71 -24.39 1.00
CA LEU A 348 -15.31 -23.05 1.06
C LEU A 348 -15.59 -22.48 -0.33
N TRP A 349 -14.67 -22.69 -1.28
CA TRP A 349 -14.83 -22.18 -2.65
C TRP A 349 -16.09 -22.71 -3.34
N ALA A 350 -16.48 -23.96 -3.10
CA ALA A 350 -17.70 -24.54 -3.67
C ALA A 350 -18.97 -23.76 -3.29
N VAL A 351 -19.09 -23.27 -2.06
CA VAL A 351 -20.23 -22.45 -1.59
C VAL A 351 -20.02 -20.95 -1.80
N ALA A 352 -18.78 -20.47 -1.78
CA ALA A 352 -18.43 -19.06 -1.94
C ALA A 352 -18.44 -18.57 -3.40
N PHE A 353 -18.04 -19.41 -4.36
CA PHE A 353 -17.91 -19.01 -5.77
C PHE A 353 -19.22 -18.48 -6.39
N PRO A 354 -20.41 -19.06 -6.15
CA PRO A 354 -21.68 -18.50 -6.63
C PRO A 354 -21.95 -17.06 -6.13
N VAL A 355 -21.49 -16.71 -4.93
CA VAL A 355 -21.59 -15.36 -4.36
C VAL A 355 -20.54 -14.43 -4.95
N LEU A 356 -19.30 -14.91 -5.12
CA LEU A 356 -18.17 -14.09 -5.57
C LEU A 356 -18.20 -13.78 -7.07
N LYS A 357 -18.64 -14.74 -7.90
CA LYS A 357 -18.62 -14.67 -9.37
C LYS A 357 -19.28 -13.40 -9.95
N PRO A 358 -20.50 -12.99 -9.53
CA PRO A 358 -21.12 -11.77 -10.07
C PRO A 358 -20.30 -10.50 -9.85
N PHE A 359 -19.59 -10.37 -8.72
CA PHE A 359 -18.81 -9.16 -8.41
C PHE A 359 -17.53 -9.01 -9.25
N VAL A 360 -17.01 -10.10 -9.82
CA VAL A 360 -15.86 -10.05 -10.72
C VAL A 360 -16.27 -9.94 -12.20
N GLU A 361 -17.37 -10.58 -12.60
CA GLU A 361 -17.83 -10.60 -14.01
C GLU A 361 -18.74 -9.44 -14.40
N GLN A 362 -19.61 -8.95 -13.50
CA GLN A 362 -20.68 -8.00 -13.85
C GLN A 362 -20.32 -6.59 -13.41
N ALA A 363 -20.67 -5.56 -14.19
CA ALA A 363 -20.43 -4.15 -13.83
C ALA A 363 -21.20 -3.74 -12.56
N GLN A 364 -22.48 -4.11 -12.51
CA GLN A 364 -23.41 -3.91 -11.40
C GLN A 364 -23.91 -5.28 -10.91
N PRO A 365 -23.27 -5.89 -9.90
CA PRO A 365 -23.68 -7.18 -9.36
C PRO A 365 -25.04 -7.08 -8.63
N PRO A 366 -25.88 -8.13 -8.67
CA PRO A 366 -27.16 -8.16 -7.96
C PRO A 366 -26.99 -8.21 -6.44
N ALA A 367 -28.09 -8.10 -5.70
CA ALA A 367 -28.12 -8.46 -4.28
C ALA A 367 -27.77 -9.95 -4.10
N VAL A 368 -26.93 -10.28 -3.11
CA VAL A 368 -26.62 -11.67 -2.75
C VAL A 368 -27.90 -12.35 -2.26
N PRO A 369 -28.35 -13.46 -2.88
CA PRO A 369 -29.52 -14.20 -2.44
C PRO A 369 -29.33 -14.77 -1.03
N ALA A 370 -30.36 -14.69 -0.19
CA ALA A 370 -30.31 -15.16 1.21
C ALA A 370 -29.83 -16.61 1.32
N GLY A 371 -30.38 -17.52 0.49
CA GLY A 371 -29.98 -18.93 0.47
C GLY A 371 -28.50 -19.19 0.13
N GLN A 372 -27.81 -18.26 -0.56
CA GLN A 372 -26.36 -18.38 -0.77
C GLN A 372 -25.56 -17.95 0.47
N ALA A 373 -25.99 -16.90 1.18
CA ALA A 373 -25.41 -16.50 2.45
C ALA A 373 -25.64 -17.58 3.53
N ASP A 374 -26.83 -18.18 3.55
CA ASP A 374 -27.16 -19.27 4.47
C ASP A 374 -26.38 -20.57 4.14
N ALA A 375 -26.13 -20.87 2.87
CA ALA A 375 -25.26 -21.99 2.48
C ALA A 375 -23.81 -21.82 2.95
N ILE A 376 -23.27 -20.59 2.89
CA ILE A 376 -21.95 -20.27 3.48
C ILE A 376 -22.01 -20.42 5.00
N LYS A 377 -23.07 -19.93 5.66
CA LYS A 377 -23.24 -20.07 7.11
C LYS A 377 -23.19 -21.53 7.56
N THR A 378 -23.95 -22.42 6.90
CA THR A 378 -23.95 -23.87 7.20
C THR A 378 -22.56 -24.50 7.03
N TRP A 379 -21.83 -24.13 5.98
CA TRP A 379 -20.46 -24.60 5.76
C TRP A 379 -19.51 -24.15 6.88
N VAL A 380 -19.65 -22.90 7.34
CA VAL A 380 -18.86 -22.33 8.42
C VAL A 380 -19.16 -23.03 9.75
N GLU A 381 -20.42 -23.26 10.09
CA GLU A 381 -20.84 -23.97 11.31
C GLU A 381 -20.27 -25.41 11.33
N THR A 382 -20.37 -26.13 10.22
CA THR A 382 -19.78 -27.48 10.06
C THR A 382 -18.24 -27.47 10.20
N THR A 383 -17.58 -26.46 9.61
CA THR A 383 -16.11 -26.35 9.65
C THR A 383 -15.61 -25.99 11.05
N LYS A 384 -16.37 -25.18 11.79
CA LYS A 384 -16.08 -24.80 13.17
C LYS A 384 -16.11 -25.99 14.12
N GLU A 385 -17.10 -26.87 13.98
CA GLU A 385 -17.16 -28.13 14.74
C GLU A 385 -15.97 -29.05 14.45
N ALA A 386 -15.51 -29.08 13.19
CA ALA A 386 -14.33 -29.83 12.78
C ALA A 386 -12.98 -29.18 13.16
N THR A 387 -12.97 -27.93 13.65
CA THR A 387 -11.76 -27.14 13.94
C THR A 387 -11.70 -26.71 15.42
N PRO A 388 -11.46 -27.65 16.36
CA PRO A 388 -11.48 -27.35 17.80
C PRO A 388 -10.26 -26.57 18.28
N ASP A 389 -9.13 -26.62 17.58
CA ASP A 389 -8.00 -25.73 17.88
C ASP A 389 -8.28 -24.33 17.31
N ARG A 390 -8.37 -23.37 18.23
CA ARG A 390 -8.62 -21.95 17.96
C ARG A 390 -7.33 -21.13 17.82
N ARG A 391 -6.16 -21.77 17.76
CA ARG A 391 -4.91 -21.11 17.40
C ARG A 391 -4.70 -21.17 15.89
N VAL A 392 -4.30 -20.04 15.31
CA VAL A 392 -3.98 -19.97 13.87
C VAL A 392 -2.57 -20.49 13.57
N VAL A 393 -1.66 -20.35 14.54
CA VAL A 393 -0.24 -20.72 14.43
C VAL A 393 0.23 -21.45 15.71
N PRO A 394 1.27 -22.31 15.63
CA PRO A 394 1.78 -23.01 16.81
C PRO A 394 2.27 -22.01 17.86
N ASN A 395 1.92 -22.24 19.13
CA ASN A 395 2.15 -21.33 20.27
C ASN A 395 1.46 -19.96 20.16
N GLY A 396 0.59 -19.74 19.18
CA GLY A 396 -0.16 -18.50 19.00
C GLY A 396 -1.26 -18.26 20.03
N THR A 397 -1.81 -17.06 19.96
CA THR A 397 -2.99 -16.60 20.69
C THR A 397 -4.24 -17.32 20.15
N LYS A 398 -5.24 -17.53 21.02
CA LYS A 398 -6.53 -18.11 20.60
C LYS A 398 -7.40 -17.04 19.95
N THR A 399 -7.87 -17.31 18.74
CA THR A 399 -8.84 -16.51 17.99
C THR A 399 -10.24 -17.06 18.27
N TYR A 400 -11.12 -16.24 18.84
CA TYR A 400 -12.46 -16.67 19.25
C TYR A 400 -13.49 -16.49 18.13
#